data_AF-A0A810AB08-F1
#
_entry.id   AF-A0A810AB08-F1
#
_cell.length_a   1.000
_cell.length_b   1.000
_cell.length_c   1.000
_cell.angle_alpha   90.00
_cell.angle_beta   90.00
_cell.angle_gamma   90.00
#
_symmetry.space_group_name_H-M   'P 1'
#
loop_
_entity.id
_entity.type
_entity.pdbx_description
1 polymer ?
#
loop_
_entity_poly.entity_id
_entity_poly.type
_entity_poly.pdbx_seq_one_letter_code
_entity_poly.pdbx_strand_id
1 'polypeptide(L)'
;MQGSWTLSVLPQTNGGRWFTLNIGSHEVAFSTRTSTDGKFSHHLVLDRLILEYPNTIMWLGQHGGDVRRAEYKAAERAVSVSFDEDFARAERFFAREGVRRAMVAYWADALADLRERHAKSVYARYHSYDAVSQLLEYKRARDKVILSP
;
A
#
# COMPACT_ATOMS: atom_id res chain seq x y z
N MET A 1 12.95 5.32 -13.07
CA MET A 1 12.01 4.96 -11.98
C MET A 1 12.70 4.78 -10.64
N GLN A 2 13.97 4.37 -10.57
CA GLN A 2 14.70 4.27 -9.30
C GLN A 2 14.71 5.63 -8.58
N GLY A 3 14.23 5.64 -7.33
CA GLY A 3 14.17 6.83 -6.49
C GLY A 3 12.88 7.65 -6.59
N SER A 4 11.94 7.35 -7.48
CA SER A 4 10.62 8.03 -7.53
C SER A 4 9.62 7.46 -6.52
N TRP A 5 9.84 6.23 -6.05
CA TRP A 5 9.11 5.59 -4.97
C TRP A 5 10.09 5.03 -3.94
N THR A 6 9.62 4.83 -2.71
CA THR A 6 10.43 4.31 -1.61
C THR A 6 9.62 3.35 -0.76
N LEU A 7 10.12 2.14 -0.56
CA LEU A 7 9.70 1.25 0.52
C LEU A 7 10.68 1.38 1.69
N SER A 8 10.17 1.64 2.89
CA SER A 8 10.91 1.60 4.14
C SER A 8 10.30 0.52 5.04
N VAL A 9 11.10 -0.44 5.49
CA VAL A 9 10.66 -1.52 6.39
C VAL A 9 11.08 -1.21 7.83
N LEU A 10 10.17 -1.42 8.78
CA LEU A 10 10.33 -1.11 10.20
C LEU A 10 10.89 0.30 10.47
N PRO A 11 10.34 1.37 9.85
CA PRO A 11 10.87 2.69 10.06
C PRO A 11 10.57 3.17 11.48
N GLN A 12 11.57 3.79 12.12
CA GLN A 12 11.39 4.43 13.42
C GLN A 12 10.48 5.66 13.27
N THR A 13 9.20 5.47 13.54
CA THR A 13 8.14 6.46 13.40
C THR A 13 7.27 6.45 14.65
N ASN A 14 6.73 7.61 15.00
CA ASN A 14 5.76 7.72 16.09
C ASN A 14 4.52 6.88 15.74
N GLY A 15 4.23 5.85 16.53
CA GLY A 15 3.10 4.93 16.30
C GLY A 15 3.48 3.52 15.83
N GLY A 16 4.75 3.25 15.51
CA GLY A 16 5.24 1.90 15.20
C GLY A 16 4.71 1.36 13.87
N ARG A 17 5.44 1.64 12.78
CA ARG A 17 5.11 1.15 11.44
C ARG A 17 5.88 -0.11 11.08
N TRP A 18 5.20 -1.03 10.40
CA TRP A 18 5.81 -2.21 9.81
C TRP A 18 6.47 -1.90 8.47
N PHE A 19 5.80 -1.06 7.68
CA PHE A 19 6.38 -0.50 6.47
C PHE A 19 5.76 0.85 6.15
N THR A 20 6.41 1.58 5.25
CA THR A 20 5.83 2.75 4.58
C THR A 20 6.26 2.71 3.13
N LEU A 21 5.32 2.92 2.23
CA LEU A 21 5.52 3.08 0.80
C LEU A 21 5.16 4.51 0.42
N ASN A 22 6.09 5.20 -0.23
CA ASN A 22 5.88 6.53 -0.75
C ASN A 22 6.04 6.54 -2.27
N ILE A 23 5.27 7.40 -2.95
CA ILE A 23 5.48 7.81 -4.34
C ILE A 23 5.67 9.33 -4.32
N GLY A 24 6.85 9.80 -4.69
CA GLY A 24 7.21 11.21 -4.53
C GLY A 24 7.18 11.62 -3.06
N SER A 25 6.32 12.58 -2.72
CA SER A 25 6.03 13.03 -1.35
C SER A 25 4.75 12.41 -0.76
N HIS A 26 4.03 11.58 -1.52
CA HIS A 26 2.78 10.98 -1.04
C HIS A 26 3.07 9.66 -0.36
N GLU A 27 2.59 9.51 0.87
CA GLU A 27 2.55 8.24 1.59
C GLU A 27 1.37 7.42 1.09
N VAL A 28 1.64 6.47 0.20
CA VAL A 28 0.60 5.75 -0.54
C VAL A 28 0.21 4.44 0.10
N ALA A 29 1.05 3.87 0.97
CA ALA A 29 0.65 2.75 1.81
C ALA A 29 1.49 2.64 3.09
N PHE A 30 0.89 2.18 4.17
CA PHE A 30 1.60 1.79 5.39
C PHE A 30 0.77 0.81 6.21
N SER A 31 1.43 0.10 7.13
CA SER A 31 0.74 -0.65 8.17
C SER A 31 1.31 -0.31 9.55
N THR A 32 0.41 -0.16 10.53
CA THR A 32 0.74 0.05 11.94
C THR A 32 0.18 -1.08 12.79
N ARG A 33 0.70 -1.24 14.00
CA ARG A 33 0.14 -2.18 14.96
C ARG A 33 -1.22 -1.65 15.45
N THR A 34 -2.23 -2.53 15.52
CA THR A 34 -3.48 -2.21 16.23
C THR A 34 -3.32 -2.50 17.73
N SER A 35 -4.09 -1.84 18.57
CA SER A 35 -4.11 -2.11 20.02
C SER A 35 -4.83 -3.43 20.39
N THR A 36 -5.45 -4.12 19.43
CA THR A 36 -6.39 -5.22 19.67
C THR A 36 -6.09 -6.45 18.80
N ASP A 37 -6.18 -7.64 19.40
CA ASP A 37 -6.29 -8.95 18.73
C ASP A 37 -5.19 -9.33 17.70
N GLY A 38 -3.99 -8.76 17.81
CA GLY A 38 -2.86 -9.15 16.95
C GLY A 38 -2.99 -8.76 15.48
N LYS A 39 -3.94 -7.87 15.16
CA LYS A 39 -4.15 -7.33 13.80
C LYS A 39 -3.27 -6.11 13.54
N PHE A 40 -3.21 -5.73 12.26
CA PHE A 40 -2.56 -4.50 11.81
C PHE A 40 -3.57 -3.61 11.10
N SER A 41 -3.43 -2.30 11.26
CA SER A 41 -4.19 -1.32 10.50
C SER A 41 -3.43 -1.07 9.22
N HIS A 42 -4.04 -1.41 8.09
CA HIS A 42 -3.49 -1.21 6.76
C HIS A 42 -4.11 0.05 6.18
N HIS A 43 -3.27 0.90 5.60
CA HIS A 43 -3.69 2.14 4.97
C HIS A 43 -3.15 2.19 3.55
N LEU A 44 -4.00 2.58 2.60
CA LEU A 44 -3.65 2.76 1.19
C LEU A 44 -4.28 4.02 0.65
N VAL A 45 -3.57 4.66 -0.27
CA VAL A 45 -4.13 5.72 -1.11
C VAL A 45 -4.40 5.13 -2.48
N LEU A 46 -5.65 5.19 -2.92
CA LEU A 46 -6.15 4.60 -4.17
C LEU A 46 -6.94 5.64 -4.98
N ASP A 47 -7.24 5.35 -6.24
CA ASP A 47 -8.21 6.15 -7.00
C ASP A 47 -9.63 5.91 -6.49
N ARG A 48 -10.47 6.95 -6.50
CA ARG A 48 -11.90 6.88 -6.15
C ARG A 48 -12.70 5.87 -6.97
N LEU A 49 -12.15 5.37 -8.08
CA LEU A 49 -12.62 4.20 -8.81
C LEU A 49 -12.93 3.01 -7.89
N ILE A 50 -12.26 2.88 -6.73
CA ILE A 50 -12.56 1.85 -5.73
C ILE A 50 -14.03 1.87 -5.28
N LEU A 51 -14.67 3.04 -5.28
CA LEU A 51 -16.07 3.25 -4.89
C LEU A 51 -17.07 2.61 -5.87
N GLU A 52 -16.63 2.31 -7.10
CA GLU A 52 -17.43 1.63 -8.12
C GLU A 52 -17.49 0.10 -7.91
N TYR A 53 -16.81 -0.42 -6.88
CA TYR A 53 -16.75 -1.85 -6.55
C TYR A 53 -17.48 -2.14 -5.23
N PRO A 54 -18.82 -2.26 -5.23
CA PRO A 54 -19.61 -2.38 -4.01
C PRO A 54 -19.23 -3.57 -3.14
N ASN A 55 -18.89 -4.71 -3.74
CA ASN A 55 -18.42 -5.89 -3.00
C ASN A 55 -17.10 -5.63 -2.25
N THR A 56 -16.24 -4.75 -2.75
CA THR A 56 -15.00 -4.35 -2.09
C THR A 56 -15.29 -3.39 -0.94
N ILE A 57 -16.20 -2.44 -1.14
CA ILE A 57 -16.64 -1.50 -0.09
C ILE A 57 -17.34 -2.23 1.06
N MET A 58 -18.23 -3.17 0.75
CA MET A 58 -18.87 -4.03 1.75
C MET A 58 -17.83 -4.84 2.52
N TRP A 59 -16.82 -5.40 1.84
CA TRP A 59 -15.75 -6.11 2.51
C TRP A 59 -14.99 -5.20 3.48
N LEU A 60 -14.65 -3.96 3.07
CA LEU A 60 -13.99 -3.00 3.96
C LEU A 60 -14.80 -2.76 5.23
N GLY A 61 -16.11 -2.49 5.10
CA GLY A 61 -16.98 -2.27 6.26
C GLY A 61 -17.04 -3.47 7.23
N GLN A 62 -16.99 -4.70 6.70
CA GLN A 62 -16.94 -5.92 7.52
C GLN A 62 -15.61 -6.12 8.27
N HIS A 63 -14.55 -5.41 7.87
CA HIS A 63 -13.19 -5.55 8.41
C HIS A 63 -12.73 -4.26 9.11
N GLY A 64 -13.68 -3.52 9.70
CA GLY A 64 -13.40 -2.28 10.43
C GLY A 64 -12.84 -1.16 9.54
N GLY A 65 -13.04 -1.28 8.22
CA GLY A 65 -12.45 -0.41 7.24
C GLY A 65 -13.29 0.81 6.90
N ASP A 66 -12.62 1.79 6.33
CA ASP A 66 -13.20 3.08 5.95
C ASP A 66 -12.59 3.58 4.63
N VAL A 67 -13.34 4.44 3.93
CA VAL A 67 -12.88 5.13 2.73
C VAL A 67 -13.14 6.62 2.90
N ARG A 68 -12.07 7.41 2.90
CA ARG A 68 -12.11 8.87 3.03
C ARG A 68 -11.47 9.52 1.83
N ARG A 69 -11.81 10.78 1.56
CA ARG A 69 -11.02 11.58 0.60
C ARG A 69 -9.58 11.70 1.10
N ALA A 70 -8.60 11.50 0.23
CA ALA A 70 -7.20 11.69 0.60
C ALA A 70 -6.87 13.20 0.67
N GLU A 71 -6.05 13.59 1.64
CA GLU A 71 -5.70 15.00 1.89
C GLU A 71 -4.50 15.48 1.06
N TYR A 72 -4.43 15.08 -0.21
CA TYR A 72 -3.39 15.51 -1.14
C TYR A 72 -3.94 16.57 -2.09
N LYS A 73 -3.43 17.81 -1.98
CA LYS A 73 -3.91 18.97 -2.76
C LYS A 73 -3.95 18.73 -4.28
N ALA A 74 -3.01 17.95 -4.81
CA ALA A 74 -2.89 17.66 -6.25
C ALA A 74 -3.52 16.33 -6.68
N ALA A 75 -4.13 15.56 -5.77
CA ALA A 75 -4.69 14.25 -6.09
C ALA A 75 -6.21 14.23 -5.87
N GLU A 76 -6.96 14.95 -6.71
CA GLU A 76 -8.41 15.12 -6.56
C GLU A 76 -9.19 13.80 -6.56
N ARG A 77 -8.68 12.80 -7.27
CA ARG A 77 -9.27 11.47 -7.36
C ARG A 77 -8.83 10.53 -6.25
N ALA A 78 -7.88 10.92 -5.39
CA ALA A 78 -7.34 10.04 -4.38
C ALA A 78 -8.29 9.87 -3.19
N VAL A 79 -8.44 8.62 -2.76
CA VAL A 79 -9.11 8.23 -1.54
C VAL A 79 -8.16 7.45 -0.66
N SER A 80 -8.24 7.67 0.65
CA SER A 80 -7.57 6.89 1.66
C SER A 80 -8.49 5.75 2.08
N VAL A 81 -8.00 4.53 1.97
CA VAL A 81 -8.66 3.30 2.41
C VAL A 81 -7.90 2.77 3.62
N SER A 82 -8.63 2.41 4.68
CA SER A 82 -8.08 1.71 5.83
C SER A 82 -8.87 0.47 6.18
N PHE A 83 -8.24 -0.53 6.80
CA PHE A 83 -8.90 -1.72 7.37
C PHE A 83 -7.97 -2.46 8.32
N ASP A 84 -8.54 -3.28 9.21
CA ASP A 84 -7.78 -4.03 10.21
C ASP A 84 -7.76 -5.52 9.90
N GLU A 85 -6.59 -6.06 9.56
CA GLU A 85 -6.41 -7.49 9.32
C GLU A 85 -4.98 -7.98 9.58
N ASP A 86 -4.79 -9.30 9.62
CA ASP A 86 -3.47 -9.89 9.48
C ASP A 86 -2.92 -9.74 8.04
N PHE A 87 -1.60 -9.89 7.85
CA PHE A 87 -0.98 -9.70 6.52
C PHE A 87 -1.46 -10.72 5.47
N ALA A 88 -1.79 -11.96 5.87
CA ALA A 88 -2.22 -13.01 4.94
C ALA A 88 -3.64 -12.73 4.40
N ARG A 89 -4.51 -12.17 5.24
CA ARG A 89 -5.86 -11.74 4.84
C ARG A 89 -5.83 -10.40 4.09
N ALA A 90 -4.94 -9.48 4.48
CA ALA A 90 -4.72 -8.25 3.74
C ALA A 90 -4.26 -8.50 2.29
N GLU A 91 -3.42 -9.52 2.05
CA GLU A 91 -3.05 -9.92 0.68
C GLU A 91 -4.27 -10.26 -0.19
N ARG A 92 -5.29 -10.92 0.39
CA ARG A 92 -6.54 -11.24 -0.33
C ARG A 92 -7.33 -10.00 -0.69
N PHE A 93 -7.28 -8.95 0.14
CA PHE A 93 -7.88 -7.66 -0.19
C PHE A 93 -7.18 -7.03 -1.39
N PHE A 94 -5.84 -7.00 -1.40
CA PHE A 94 -5.05 -6.48 -2.53
C PHE A 94 -5.30 -7.24 -3.84
N ALA A 95 -5.68 -8.52 -3.75
CA ALA A 95 -6.06 -9.34 -4.89
C ALA A 95 -7.51 -9.11 -5.40
N ARG A 96 -8.30 -8.21 -4.80
CA ARG A 96 -9.63 -7.88 -5.34
C ARG A 96 -9.49 -7.01 -6.59
N GLU A 97 -10.35 -7.26 -7.59
CA GLU A 97 -10.29 -6.55 -8.87
C GLU A 97 -10.38 -5.03 -8.70
N GLY A 98 -11.32 -4.54 -7.90
CA GLY A 98 -11.49 -3.11 -7.64
C GLY A 98 -10.27 -2.47 -7.01
N VAL A 99 -9.64 -3.18 -6.06
CA VAL A 99 -8.41 -2.71 -5.41
C VAL A 99 -7.28 -2.60 -6.41
N ARG A 100 -7.05 -3.64 -7.22
CA ARG A 100 -5.99 -3.62 -8.24
C ARG A 100 -6.18 -2.48 -9.24
N ARG A 101 -7.39 -2.30 -9.77
CA ARG A 101 -7.68 -1.26 -10.76
C ARG A 101 -7.53 0.15 -10.17
N ALA A 102 -8.06 0.39 -8.98
CA ALA A 102 -7.93 1.67 -8.30
C ALA A 102 -6.48 1.99 -7.89
N MET A 103 -5.71 0.96 -7.50
CA MET A 103 -4.29 1.09 -7.19
C MET A 103 -3.48 1.45 -8.44
N VAL A 104 -3.68 0.73 -9.55
CA VAL A 104 -3.00 1.03 -10.82
C VAL A 104 -3.35 2.43 -11.30
N ALA A 105 -4.63 2.81 -11.29
CA ALA A 105 -5.08 4.12 -11.73
C ALA A 105 -4.37 5.26 -10.99
N TYR A 106 -4.27 5.19 -9.66
CA TYR A 106 -3.61 6.25 -8.89
C TYR A 106 -2.07 6.14 -8.91
N TRP A 107 -1.51 4.95 -8.70
CA TRP A 107 -0.06 4.80 -8.51
C TRP A 107 0.70 4.93 -9.82
N ALA A 108 0.14 4.43 -10.93
CA ALA A 108 0.77 4.58 -12.24
C ALA A 108 0.76 6.04 -12.69
N ASP A 109 -0.35 6.75 -12.47
CA ASP A 109 -0.47 8.18 -12.79
C ASP A 109 0.51 9.02 -11.96
N ALA A 110 0.56 8.80 -10.64
CA ALA A 110 1.51 9.47 -9.76
C ALA A 110 2.98 9.20 -10.14
N LEU A 111 3.31 7.97 -10.55
CA LEU A 111 4.66 7.63 -11.04
C LEU A 111 4.97 8.24 -12.41
N ALA A 112 3.98 8.32 -13.30
CA ALA A 112 4.12 8.92 -14.62
C ALA A 112 4.39 10.43 -14.50
N ASP A 113 3.62 11.15 -13.67
CA ASP A 113 3.83 12.57 -13.37
C ASP A 113 5.25 12.83 -12.83
N LEU A 114 5.71 12.06 -11.84
CA LEU A 114 7.07 12.20 -11.32
C LEU A 114 8.14 11.95 -12.38
N ARG A 115 7.90 10.99 -13.28
CA ARG A 115 8.82 10.70 -14.39
C ARG A 115 8.88 11.87 -15.35
N GLU A 116 7.74 12.44 -15.73
CA GLU A 116 7.64 13.59 -16.63
C GLU A 116 8.32 14.83 -16.06
N ARG A 117 8.17 15.05 -14.75
CA ARG A 117 8.82 16.18 -14.05
C ARG A 117 10.28 15.90 -13.64
N HIS A 118 10.84 14.74 -14.00
CA HIS A 118 12.15 14.27 -13.55
C HIS A 118 12.35 14.33 -12.02
N ALA A 119 11.26 14.17 -11.26
CA ALA A 119 11.24 14.30 -9.81
C ALA A 119 11.58 12.97 -9.11
N LYS A 120 12.31 13.09 -8.00
CA LYS A 120 12.62 11.98 -7.09
C LYS A 120 11.76 12.10 -5.83
N SER A 121 11.61 10.98 -5.13
CA SER A 121 11.02 10.97 -3.80
C SER A 121 11.92 11.69 -2.82
N VAL A 122 11.31 12.56 -2.01
CA VAL A 122 11.96 13.22 -0.87
C VAL A 122 12.39 12.24 0.22
N TYR A 123 11.89 11.00 0.17
CA TYR A 123 12.18 9.94 1.11
C TYR A 123 13.24 8.95 0.61
N ALA A 124 13.91 9.22 -0.53
CA ALA A 124 14.82 8.27 -1.17
C ALA A 124 15.91 7.70 -0.24
N ARG A 125 16.38 8.48 0.73
CA ARG A 125 17.37 8.04 1.74
C ARG A 125 16.87 6.96 2.70
N TYR A 126 15.56 6.80 2.84
CA TYR A 126 14.93 5.79 3.70
C TYR A 126 14.56 4.51 2.94
N HIS A 127 14.90 4.42 1.65
CA HIS A 127 14.55 3.27 0.85
C HIS A 127 15.36 2.04 1.28
N SER A 128 14.66 0.98 1.66
CA SER A 128 15.22 -0.34 1.90
C SER A 128 15.45 -1.05 0.57
N TYR A 129 16.60 -0.79 -0.07
CA TYR A 129 16.92 -1.28 -1.43
C TYR A 129 16.82 -2.81 -1.56
N ASP A 130 17.30 -3.56 -0.56
CA ASP A 130 17.29 -5.02 -0.61
C ASP A 130 15.96 -5.64 -0.17
N ALA A 131 15.09 -4.85 0.47
CA ALA A 131 13.87 -5.39 1.09
C ALA A 131 12.92 -6.00 0.06
N VAL A 132 12.77 -5.38 -1.11
CA VAL A 132 11.89 -5.93 -2.15
C VAL A 132 12.43 -7.26 -2.67
N SER A 133 13.73 -7.35 -2.96
CA SER A 133 14.36 -8.58 -3.42
C SER A 133 14.21 -9.69 -2.37
N GLN A 134 14.50 -9.41 -1.10
CA GLN A 134 14.37 -10.36 -0.01
C GLN A 134 12.92 -10.83 0.20
N LEU A 135 11.94 -9.93 0.13
CA LEU A 135 10.52 -10.29 0.23
C LEU A 135 10.07 -11.19 -0.93
N LEU A 136 10.55 -10.92 -2.15
CA LEU A 136 10.25 -11.75 -3.31
C LEU A 136 10.92 -13.13 -3.23
N GLU A 137 12.16 -13.19 -2.78
CA GLU A 137 12.87 -14.45 -2.53
C GLU A 137 12.16 -15.29 -1.46
N TYR A 138 11.80 -14.67 -0.35
CA TYR A 138 11.03 -15.31 0.71
C TYR A 138 9.69 -15.87 0.20
N LYS A 139 8.94 -15.07 -0.56
CA LYS A 139 7.66 -15.51 -1.16
C LYS A 139 7.87 -16.72 -2.08
N ARG A 140 8.84 -16.65 -2.99
CA ARG A 140 9.17 -17.77 -3.89
C ARG A 140 9.58 -19.04 -3.14
N ALA A 141 10.39 -18.90 -2.09
CA ALA A 141 10.81 -20.04 -1.28
C ALA A 141 9.61 -20.70 -0.59
N ARG A 142 8.71 -19.90 -0.02
CA ARG A 142 7.46 -20.39 0.59
C ARG A 142 6.56 -21.10 -0.42
N ASP A 143 6.36 -20.51 -1.60
CA ASP A 143 5.48 -21.08 -2.63
C ASP A 143 6.03 -22.42 -3.15
N LYS A 144 7.35 -22.59 -3.24
CA LYS A 144 8.01 -23.87 -3.61
C LYS A 144 7.82 -24.97 -2.55
N VAL A 145 7.79 -24.60 -1.27
CA VAL A 145 7.56 -25.56 -0.17
C VAL A 145 6.11 -26.09 -0.20
N ILE A 146 5.15 -25.29 -0.65
CA ILE A 146 3.73 -25.69 -0.77
C ILE A 146 3.48 -26.59 -2.00
N LEU A 147 4.36 -26.54 -3.01
CA LEU A 147 4.25 -27.29 -4.27
C LEU A 147 5.12 -28.57 -4.31
N SER A 148 5.85 -28.88 -3.23
CA SER A 148 6.58 -30.15 -3.10
C SER A 148 5.66 -31.19 -2.43
N PRO A 149 5.45 -32.39 -3.03
CA PRO A 149 4.60 -33.45 -2.47
C PRO A 149 5.03 -33.92 -1.08
#